data_AF-A0A1F4QNR3-F1
#
_entry.id   AF-A0A1F4QNR3-F1
#
_cell.length_a   1.000
_cell.length_b   1.000
_cell.length_c   1.000
_cell.angle_alpha   90.00
_cell.angle_beta   90.00
_cell.angle_gamma   90.00
#
_symmetry.space_group_name_H-M   'P 1'
#
loop_
_entity.id
_entity.type
_entity.pdbx_description
1 polymer ?
#
loop_
_entity_poly.entity_id
_entity_poly.type
_entity_poly.pdbx_seq_one_letter_code
_entity_poly.pdbx_strand_id
1 'polypeptide(L)'
;MSERKYFIDGFPICAAFYYCIAKRLGYTEDESKSLGLTRAIFFAAAKFGYIGDETKKVVPLAKELEVDQLQFAGLPTYIVHEKGHKEFFGIMGNDIIKPDQYNSQVINKFNSKRSGAYEYFIEQVNEFLKDKSDDELNSVISYDLYTEIRDQFREIEFYNALPTTTNSSRS
;
A
#
# COMPACT_ATOMS: atom_id res chain seq x y z
N MET A 1 16.15 -13.46 24.05
CA MET A 1 15.66 -12.22 23.42
C MET A 1 14.14 -12.33 23.34
N SER A 2 13.38 -11.43 23.98
CA SER A 2 11.92 -11.44 23.88
C SER A 2 11.55 -11.12 22.42
N GLU A 3 10.76 -11.99 21.78
CA GLU A 3 10.14 -11.68 20.49
C GLU A 3 9.33 -10.39 20.65
N ARG A 4 9.74 -9.31 19.99
CA ARG A 4 8.90 -8.12 19.89
C ARG A 4 7.63 -8.53 19.14
N LYS A 5 6.53 -8.67 19.87
CA LYS A 5 5.22 -8.94 19.29
C LYS A 5 4.72 -7.63 18.68
N TYR A 6 4.88 -7.48 17.37
CA TYR A 6 4.36 -6.32 16.64
C TYR A 6 2.84 -6.29 16.69
N PHE A 7 2.27 -5.09 16.81
CA PHE A 7 0.83 -4.90 17.01
C PHE A 7 0.03 -5.12 15.71
N ILE A 8 0.63 -4.77 14.57
CA ILE A 8 0.10 -4.99 13.22
C ILE A 8 1.18 -5.60 12.30
N ASP A 9 0.74 -6.35 11.28
CA ASP A 9 1.61 -6.89 10.26
C ASP A 9 2.15 -5.81 9.31
N GLY A 10 3.26 -6.10 8.63
CA GLY A 10 3.91 -5.13 7.74
C GLY A 10 3.18 -4.91 6.42
N PHE A 11 2.30 -5.85 6.03
CA PHE A 11 1.54 -5.78 4.78
C PHE A 11 0.56 -4.58 4.74
N PRO A 12 -0.38 -4.41 5.68
CA PRO A 12 -1.30 -3.27 5.65
C PRO A 12 -0.57 -1.92 5.76
N ILE A 13 0.52 -1.84 6.54
CA ILE A 13 1.39 -0.64 6.59
C ILE A 13 1.99 -0.35 5.22
N CYS A 14 2.55 -1.36 4.55
CA CYS A 14 3.13 -1.21 3.22
C CYS A 14 2.08 -0.72 2.21
N ALA A 15 0.91 -1.35 2.18
CA ALA A 15 -0.15 -1.00 1.26
C ALA A 15 -0.64 0.44 1.47
N ALA A 16 -0.86 0.84 2.73
CA ALA A 16 -1.30 2.19 3.08
C ALA A 16 -0.24 3.26 2.78
N PHE A 17 1.04 2.96 3.01
CA PHE A 17 2.13 3.87 2.67
C PHE A 17 2.21 4.15 1.17
N TYR A 18 2.21 3.09 0.34
CA TYR A 18 2.24 3.27 -1.12
C TYR A 18 0.93 3.84 -1.68
N TYR A 19 -0.21 3.62 -1.01
CA TYR A 19 -1.44 4.35 -1.32
C TYR A 19 -1.25 5.87 -1.14
N CYS A 20 -0.66 6.33 -0.03
CA CYS A 20 -0.38 7.76 0.18
C CYS A 20 0.55 8.31 -0.92
N ILE A 21 1.60 7.57 -1.28
CA ILE A 21 2.48 7.96 -2.38
C ILE A 21 1.70 8.09 -3.69
N ALA A 22 0.88 7.10 -4.04
CA ALA A 22 0.10 7.16 -5.28
C ALA A 22 -0.88 8.35 -5.30
N LYS A 23 -1.59 8.59 -4.20
CA LYS A 23 -2.44 9.78 -4.07
C LYS A 23 -1.67 11.07 -4.27
N ARG A 24 -0.46 11.15 -3.71
CA ARG A 24 0.39 12.34 -3.79
C ARG A 24 0.92 12.59 -5.20
N LEU A 25 1.15 11.53 -5.97
CA LEU A 25 1.56 11.56 -7.38
C LEU A 25 0.39 11.81 -8.36
N GLY A 26 -0.83 12.00 -7.86
CA GLY A 26 -1.99 12.42 -8.66
C GLY A 26 -2.84 11.28 -9.23
N TYR A 27 -2.61 10.03 -8.82
CA TYR A 27 -3.47 8.90 -9.22
C TYR A 27 -4.87 8.99 -8.60
N THR A 28 -5.86 8.38 -9.25
CA THR A 28 -7.23 8.32 -8.72
C THR A 28 -7.27 7.54 -7.40
N GLU A 29 -8.39 7.64 -6.68
CA GLU A 29 -8.59 6.88 -5.44
C GLU A 29 -8.43 5.37 -5.66
N ASP A 30 -8.99 4.86 -6.76
CA ASP A 30 -9.03 3.43 -7.05
C ASP A 30 -7.68 2.94 -7.60
N GLU A 31 -7.03 3.72 -8.46
CA GLU A 31 -5.65 3.47 -8.90
C GLU A 31 -4.69 3.44 -7.69
N SER A 32 -4.83 4.37 -6.76
CA SER A 32 -3.96 4.46 -5.59
C SER A 32 -4.10 3.25 -4.66
N LYS A 33 -5.33 2.79 -4.44
CA LYS A 33 -5.59 1.55 -3.67
C LYS A 33 -4.97 0.34 -4.36
N SER A 34 -5.15 0.25 -5.68
CA SER A 34 -4.60 -0.83 -6.49
C SER A 34 -3.07 -0.85 -6.45
N LEU A 35 -2.43 0.29 -6.67
CA LEU A 35 -0.97 0.45 -6.62
C LEU A 35 -0.40 0.14 -5.23
N GLY A 36 -1.06 0.63 -4.17
CA GLY A 36 -0.68 0.35 -2.79
C GLY A 36 -0.65 -1.16 -2.49
N LEU A 37 -1.73 -1.87 -2.81
CA LEU A 37 -1.80 -3.33 -2.67
C LEU A 37 -0.78 -4.05 -3.54
N THR A 38 -0.63 -3.63 -4.80
CA THR A 38 0.31 -4.22 -5.75
C THR A 38 1.74 -4.21 -5.18
N ARG A 39 2.17 -3.10 -4.59
CA ARG A 39 3.47 -3.01 -3.93
C ARG A 39 3.57 -3.90 -2.69
N ALA A 40 2.55 -3.92 -1.85
CA ALA A 40 2.54 -4.77 -0.66
C ALA A 40 2.63 -6.26 -1.01
N ILE A 41 1.91 -6.70 -2.05
CA ILE A 41 1.94 -8.07 -2.57
C ILE A 41 3.32 -8.38 -3.14
N PHE A 42 3.89 -7.48 -3.94
CA PHE A 42 5.24 -7.62 -4.48
C PHE A 42 6.29 -7.84 -3.38
N PHE A 43 6.31 -7.00 -2.34
CA PHE A 43 7.26 -7.14 -1.24
C PHE A 43 6.98 -8.36 -0.35
N ALA A 44 5.72 -8.77 -0.21
CA ALA A 44 5.39 -10.01 0.48
C ALA A 44 5.97 -11.20 -0.29
N ALA A 45 5.75 -11.28 -1.61
CA ALA A 45 6.29 -12.34 -2.47
C ALA A 45 7.83 -12.35 -2.49
N ALA A 46 8.46 -11.18 -2.54
CA ALA A 46 9.92 -11.02 -2.49
C ALA A 46 10.55 -11.71 -1.28
N LYS A 47 9.91 -11.61 -0.10
CA LYS A 47 10.40 -12.21 1.15
C LYS A 47 10.39 -13.74 1.14
N PHE A 48 9.52 -14.35 0.33
CA PHE A 48 9.38 -15.80 0.23
C PHE A 48 10.21 -16.41 -0.91
N GLY A 49 11.13 -15.65 -1.52
CA GLY A 49 12.01 -16.16 -2.57
C GLY A 49 11.34 -16.35 -3.93
N TYR A 50 10.14 -15.78 -4.13
CA TYR A 50 9.44 -15.84 -5.43
C TYR A 50 10.07 -14.95 -6.51
N ILE A 51 11.04 -14.10 -6.14
CA ILE A 51 11.84 -13.33 -7.09
C ILE A 51 13.11 -14.14 -7.38
N GLY A 52 13.00 -15.17 -8.22
CA GLY A 52 14.11 -16.10 -8.44
C GLY A 52 14.03 -16.95 -9.70
N ASP A 53 13.01 -17.79 -9.86
CA ASP A 53 13.08 -18.86 -10.88
C ASP A 53 11.77 -19.17 -11.63
N GLU A 54 10.70 -18.42 -11.36
CA GLU A 54 9.42 -18.55 -12.08
C GLU A 54 9.00 -17.24 -12.78
N THR A 55 9.95 -16.57 -13.44
CA THR A 55 9.64 -15.71 -14.60
C THR A 55 8.97 -16.48 -15.76
N LYS A 56 8.72 -17.78 -15.58
CA LYS A 56 7.88 -18.61 -16.43
C LYS A 56 6.41 -18.43 -16.06
N LYS A 57 5.74 -17.58 -16.84
CA LYS A 57 4.28 -17.35 -16.96
C LYS A 57 3.72 -16.21 -16.11
N VAL A 58 4.18 -15.00 -16.38
CA VAL A 58 3.22 -13.88 -16.41
C VAL A 58 2.55 -13.92 -17.79
N VAL A 59 1.22 -13.85 -17.79
CA VAL A 59 0.28 -13.90 -18.93
C VAL A 59 -0.08 -15.34 -19.39
N PRO A 60 -1.34 -15.77 -19.14
CA PRO A 60 -2.44 -15.33 -20.00
C PRO A 60 -3.71 -14.96 -19.22
N LEU A 61 -3.83 -13.72 -18.74
CA LEU A 61 -5.17 -13.16 -18.53
C LEU A 61 -5.63 -12.51 -19.83
N ALA A 62 -6.27 -13.36 -20.62
CA ALA A 62 -6.97 -13.08 -21.88
C ALA A 62 -6.10 -12.46 -22.98
N LYS A 63 -6.23 -12.96 -24.20
CA LYS A 63 -5.75 -12.29 -25.43
C LYS A 63 -6.40 -10.91 -25.67
N GLU A 64 -7.09 -10.34 -24.68
CA GLU A 64 -7.97 -9.19 -24.79
C GLU A 64 -7.67 -8.04 -23.83
N LEU A 65 -6.74 -8.20 -22.88
CA LEU A 65 -6.34 -7.12 -21.98
C LEU A 65 -5.04 -6.49 -22.48
N GLU A 66 -5.08 -5.17 -22.68
CA GLU A 66 -3.89 -4.36 -22.96
C GLU A 66 -3.13 -4.19 -21.65
N VAL A 67 -1.93 -4.79 -21.60
CA VAL A 67 -1.04 -4.72 -20.43
C VAL A 67 -0.01 -3.65 -20.70
N ASP A 68 0.00 -2.64 -19.84
CA ASP A 68 0.98 -1.57 -19.85
C ASP A 68 1.94 -1.69 -18.66
N GLN A 69 3.03 -0.93 -18.73
CA GLN A 69 4.00 -0.80 -17.66
C GLN A 69 4.21 0.67 -17.34
N LEU A 70 4.13 1.01 -16.05
CA LEU A 70 4.51 2.33 -15.54
C LEU A 70 5.63 2.22 -14.51
N GLN A 71 6.27 3.35 -14.22
CA GLN A 71 7.20 3.47 -13.10
C GLN A 71 6.44 4.00 -11.88
N PHE A 72 6.50 3.23 -10.78
CA PHE A 72 5.87 3.61 -9.53
C PHE A 72 6.79 3.30 -8.35
N ALA A 73 7.18 4.33 -7.61
CA ALA A 73 8.05 4.23 -6.43
C ALA A 73 9.34 3.44 -6.71
N GLY A 74 10.04 3.84 -7.78
CA GLY A 74 11.35 3.31 -8.15
C GLY A 74 11.35 1.92 -8.79
N LEU A 75 10.19 1.34 -9.03
CA LEU A 75 10.05 0.00 -9.57
C LEU A 75 9.06 -0.03 -10.74
N PRO A 76 9.29 -0.91 -11.73
CA PRO A 76 8.28 -1.27 -12.70
C PRO A 76 7.00 -1.77 -12.03
N THR A 77 5.85 -1.34 -12.55
CA THR A 77 4.52 -1.88 -12.21
C THR A 77 3.79 -2.20 -13.49
N TYR A 78 3.29 -3.43 -13.59
CA TYR A 78 2.41 -3.83 -14.68
C TYR A 78 0.98 -3.48 -14.33
N ILE A 79 0.23 -2.97 -15.30
CA ILE A 79 -1.14 -2.50 -15.14
C ILE A 79 -2.01 -3.00 -16.30
N VAL A 80 -3.32 -3.08 -16.08
CA VAL A 80 -4.32 -3.22 -17.15
C VAL A 80 -5.28 -2.06 -17.13
N HIS A 81 -5.72 -1.64 -18.31
CA HIS A 81 -6.88 -0.76 -18.46
C HIS A 81 -8.16 -1.59 -18.61
N GLU A 82 -9.21 -1.24 -17.87
CA GLU A 82 -10.54 -1.79 -18.16
C GLU A 82 -11.07 -1.16 -19.46
N LYS A 83 -11.56 -1.99 -20.39
CA LYS A 83 -12.06 -1.52 -21.70
C LYS A 83 -13.11 -0.43 -21.51
N GLY A 84 -12.82 0.77 -22.02
CA GLY A 84 -13.72 1.94 -21.95
C GLY A 84 -13.59 2.79 -20.67
N HIS A 85 -12.72 2.41 -19.75
CA HIS A 85 -12.39 3.17 -18.54
C HIS A 85 -11.00 3.80 -18.67
N LYS A 86 -10.83 4.99 -18.10
CA LYS A 86 -9.51 5.66 -18.04
C LYS A 86 -8.61 5.06 -16.96
N GLU A 87 -9.22 4.51 -15.92
CA GLU A 87 -8.50 3.95 -14.78
C GLU A 87 -7.79 2.66 -15.15
N PHE A 88 -6.72 2.39 -14.42
CA PHE A 88 -5.98 1.15 -14.52
C PHE A 88 -5.87 0.44 -13.17
N PHE A 89 -5.58 -0.84 -13.21
CA PHE A 89 -5.34 -1.66 -12.03
C PHE A 89 -4.02 -2.42 -12.17
N GLY A 90 -3.26 -2.48 -11.07
CA GLY A 90 -2.02 -3.23 -11.00
C GLY A 90 -2.22 -4.73 -11.17
N ILE A 91 -1.20 -5.40 -11.68
CA ILE A 91 -1.17 -6.85 -11.89
C ILE A 91 -0.04 -7.45 -11.06
N MET A 92 -0.34 -8.55 -10.37
CA MET A 92 0.66 -9.41 -9.74
C MET A 92 0.41 -10.87 -10.13
N GLY A 93 1.37 -11.47 -10.85
CA GLY A 93 1.20 -12.84 -11.36
C GLY A 93 0.01 -12.94 -12.31
N ASN A 94 -1.04 -13.64 -11.89
CA ASN A 94 -2.30 -13.82 -12.62
C ASN A 94 -3.47 -13.02 -12.00
N ASP A 95 -3.20 -12.17 -11.02
CA ASP A 95 -4.25 -11.45 -10.31
C ASP A 95 -4.26 -9.97 -10.71
N ILE A 96 -5.45 -9.46 -11.06
CA ILE A 96 -5.72 -8.03 -11.16
C ILE A 96 -6.06 -7.54 -9.76
N ILE A 97 -5.32 -6.54 -9.29
CA ILE A 97 -5.43 -6.01 -7.94
C ILE A 97 -6.50 -4.93 -7.91
N LYS A 98 -7.70 -5.30 -7.46
CA LYS A 98 -8.86 -4.40 -7.49
C LYS A 98 -8.93 -3.53 -6.22
N PRO A 99 -9.47 -2.29 -6.32
CA PRO A 99 -9.51 -1.34 -5.20
C PRO A 99 -10.43 -1.79 -4.05
N ASP A 100 -11.44 -2.62 -4.33
CA ASP A 100 -12.38 -3.17 -3.33
C ASP A 100 -11.68 -4.10 -2.32
N GLN A 101 -10.59 -4.76 -2.73
CA GLN A 101 -9.75 -5.58 -1.88
C GLN A 101 -9.05 -4.76 -0.78
N TYR A 102 -8.86 -3.46 -0.99
CA TYR A 102 -8.09 -2.60 -0.09
C TYR A 102 -8.76 -2.46 1.29
N ASN A 103 -10.09 -2.37 1.33
CA ASN A 103 -10.80 -2.20 2.59
C ASN A 103 -10.57 -3.38 3.55
N SER A 104 -10.73 -4.62 3.03
CA SER A 104 -10.58 -5.83 3.85
C SER A 104 -9.13 -6.15 4.20
N GLN A 105 -8.19 -5.87 3.30
CA GLN A 105 -6.77 -6.18 3.49
C GLN A 105 -6.00 -5.11 4.25
N VAL A 106 -6.49 -3.86 4.27
CA VAL A 106 -5.78 -2.71 4.86
C VAL A 106 -6.62 -2.05 5.94
N ILE A 107 -7.70 -1.35 5.57
CA ILE A 107 -8.48 -0.50 6.49
C ILE A 107 -8.98 -1.30 7.69
N ASN A 108 -9.62 -2.44 7.44
CA ASN A 108 -10.14 -3.31 8.49
C ASN A 108 -9.01 -3.88 9.37
N LYS A 109 -7.81 -4.10 8.83
CA LYS A 109 -6.66 -4.57 9.61
C LYS A 109 -6.18 -3.52 10.59
N PHE A 110 -6.14 -2.25 10.21
CA PHE A 110 -5.86 -1.15 11.13
C PHE A 110 -6.98 -0.98 12.16
N ASN A 111 -8.22 -0.85 11.70
CA ASN A 111 -9.34 -0.49 12.56
C ASN A 111 -9.78 -1.62 13.50
N SER A 112 -9.49 -2.89 13.17
CA SER A 112 -9.65 -4.02 14.12
C SER A 112 -8.69 -3.93 15.32
N LYS A 113 -7.61 -3.17 15.21
CA LYS A 113 -6.63 -2.98 16.28
C LYS A 113 -7.01 -1.81 17.18
N ARG A 114 -7.43 -0.70 16.58
CA ARG A 114 -8.03 0.46 17.25
C ARG A 114 -8.86 1.24 16.24
N SER A 115 -10.09 1.60 16.60
CA SER A 115 -10.94 2.43 15.73
C SER A 115 -10.25 3.76 15.40
N GLY A 116 -10.29 4.18 14.13
CA GLY A 116 -9.62 5.39 13.64
C GLY A 116 -8.13 5.23 13.36
N ALA A 117 -7.56 4.03 13.54
CA ALA A 117 -6.13 3.80 13.34
C ALA A 117 -5.70 3.93 11.87
N TYR A 118 -6.58 3.59 10.93
CA TYR A 118 -6.27 3.77 9.51
C TYR A 118 -6.14 5.25 9.17
N GLU A 119 -7.12 6.05 9.57
CA GLU A 119 -7.18 7.49 9.28
C GLU A 119 -6.00 8.22 9.93
N TYR A 120 -5.71 7.89 11.20
CA TYR A 120 -4.55 8.43 11.89
C TYR A 120 -3.23 8.03 11.22
N PHE A 121 -3.10 6.78 10.78
CA PHE A 121 -1.92 6.34 10.03
C PHE A 121 -1.74 7.12 8.72
N ILE A 122 -2.81 7.32 7.95
CA ILE A 122 -2.76 8.10 6.70
C ILE A 122 -2.32 9.53 6.98
N GLU A 123 -2.83 10.16 8.04
CA GLU A 123 -2.41 11.50 8.47
C GLU A 123 -0.90 11.56 8.78
N GLN A 124 -0.40 10.62 9.59
CA GLN A 124 1.02 10.60 9.94
C GLN A 124 1.94 10.33 8.74
N VAL A 125 1.53 9.45 7.82
CA VAL A 125 2.28 9.22 6.58
C VAL A 125 2.27 10.45 5.70
N ASN A 126 1.13 11.11 5.52
CA ASN A 126 1.06 12.33 4.71
C ASN A 126 1.94 13.45 5.29
N GLU A 127 1.95 13.60 6.61
CA GLU A 127 2.85 14.54 7.30
C GLU A 127 4.32 14.18 7.10
N PHE A 128 4.66 12.88 7.20
CA PHE A 128 6.03 12.40 6.94
C PHE A 128 6.49 12.64 5.49
N LEU A 129 5.58 12.54 4.52
CA LEU A 129 5.88 12.70 3.09
C LEU A 129 5.77 14.15 2.60
N LYS A 130 5.31 15.10 3.42
CA LYS A 130 4.92 16.45 2.97
C LYS A 130 6.04 17.23 2.25
N ASP A 131 7.28 17.05 2.69
CA ASP A 131 8.46 17.77 2.20
C ASP A 131 9.22 16.97 1.12
N LYS A 132 8.69 15.81 0.70
CA LYS A 132 9.29 14.98 -0.35
C LYS A 132 8.78 15.43 -1.71
N SER A 133 9.70 15.55 -2.66
CA SER A 133 9.37 15.82 -4.07
C SER A 133 8.73 14.60 -4.74
N ASP A 134 7.93 14.85 -5.78
CA ASP A 134 7.30 13.77 -6.55
C ASP A 134 8.35 12.83 -7.17
N ASP A 135 9.52 13.36 -7.56
CA ASP A 135 10.65 12.56 -8.06
C ASP A 135 11.23 11.63 -6.98
N GLU A 136 11.40 12.11 -5.75
CA GLU A 136 11.84 11.28 -4.63
C GLU A 136 10.82 10.17 -4.36
N LEU A 137 9.53 10.52 -4.32
CA LEU A 137 8.43 9.58 -4.06
C LEU A 137 8.26 8.55 -5.18
N ASN A 138 8.64 8.88 -6.42
CA ASN A 138 8.63 7.96 -7.54
C ASN A 138 9.98 7.25 -7.78
N SER A 139 10.92 7.34 -6.84
CA SER A 139 12.24 6.72 -6.92
C SER A 139 12.41 5.51 -5.98
N VAL A 140 13.58 4.87 -6.04
CA VAL A 140 13.95 3.75 -5.16
C VAL A 140 14.00 4.14 -3.68
N ILE A 141 14.15 5.43 -3.38
CA ILE A 141 14.20 5.97 -2.00
C ILE A 141 12.87 5.72 -1.26
N SER A 142 11.75 5.56 -1.99
CA SER A 142 10.45 5.25 -1.40
C SER A 142 10.46 3.95 -0.57
N TYR A 143 11.31 3.00 -0.91
CA TYR A 143 11.47 1.81 -0.07
C TYR A 143 12.18 2.13 1.25
N ASP A 144 13.21 2.96 1.21
CA ASP A 144 13.94 3.37 2.42
C ASP A 144 13.02 4.17 3.35
N LEU A 145 12.25 5.12 2.79
CA LEU A 145 11.22 5.87 3.50
C LEU A 145 10.18 4.95 4.15
N TYR A 146 9.70 3.93 3.42
CA TYR A 146 8.81 2.91 3.98
C TYR A 146 9.47 2.20 5.17
N THR A 147 10.73 1.79 5.05
CA THR A 147 11.40 1.04 6.13
C THR A 147 11.57 1.87 7.39
N GLU A 148 11.85 3.16 7.27
CA GLU A 148 11.99 4.10 8.39
C GLU A 148 10.71 4.16 9.23
N ILE A 149 9.57 4.29 8.56
CA ILE A 149 8.30 4.44 9.26
C ILE A 149 7.68 3.11 9.69
N ARG A 150 7.97 2.01 8.98
CA ARG A 150 7.28 0.73 9.16
C ARG A 150 7.43 0.25 10.59
N ASP A 151 8.62 0.33 11.15
CA ASP A 151 8.90 -0.21 12.47
C ASP A 151 8.29 0.67 13.56
N GLN A 152 8.31 2.00 13.40
CA GLN A 152 7.60 2.93 14.28
C GLN A 152 6.10 2.61 14.35
N PHE A 153 5.45 2.40 13.19
CA PHE A 153 4.01 2.13 13.12
C PHE A 153 3.61 0.70 13.52
N ARG A 154 4.58 -0.19 13.74
CA ARG A 154 4.32 -1.52 14.30
C ARG A 154 4.26 -1.54 15.82
N GLU A 155 4.73 -0.48 16.46
CA GLU A 155 4.82 -0.39 17.91
C GLU A 155 3.46 -0.04 18.53
N ILE A 156 3.20 -0.59 19.71
CA ILE A 156 1.96 -0.34 20.46
C ILE A 156 1.82 1.15 20.81
N GLU A 157 2.94 1.85 21.00
CA GLU A 157 2.96 3.27 21.35
C GLU A 157 2.28 4.14 20.30
N PHE A 158 2.50 3.86 19.02
CA PHE A 158 1.79 4.53 17.93
C PHE A 158 0.27 4.42 18.11
N TYR A 159 -0.21 3.21 18.42
CA TYR A 159 -1.63 2.98 18.62
C TYR A 159 -2.17 3.60 19.89
N ASN A 160 -1.35 3.77 20.93
CA ASN A 160 -1.74 4.45 22.16
C ASN A 160 -1.82 5.97 21.97
N ALA A 161 -1.00 6.54 21.08
CA ALA A 161 -0.97 7.97 20.76
C ALA A 161 -2.21 8.49 20.04
N LEU A 162 -3.05 7.59 19.48
CA LEU A 162 -4.33 8.00 18.92
C LEU A 162 -5.14 8.81 19.94
N PRO A 163 -5.76 9.93 19.53
CA PRO A 163 -6.69 10.65 20.39
C PRO A 163 -7.80 9.70 20.88
N THR A 164 -8.11 9.72 22.18
CA THR A 164 -9.35 9.09 22.64
C THR A 164 -10.49 9.85 22.02
N THR A 165 -11.30 9.20 21.19
CA THR A 165 -12.59 9.74 20.77
C THR A 165 -13.44 9.90 22.02
N THR A 166 -13.38 11.07 22.66
CA THR A 166 -14.39 11.49 23.60
C THR A 166 -15.68 11.57 22.80
N ASN A 167 -16.53 10.55 22.93
CA ASN A 167 -17.93 10.68 22.60
C ASN A 167 -18.44 11.88 23.42
N SER A 168 -18.50 13.05 22.78
CA SER A 168 -19.34 14.14 23.22
C SER A 168 -20.78 13.71 22.97
N SER A 169 -21.23 12.72 23.74
CA SER A 169 -22.63 12.50 24.01
C SER A 169 -23.08 13.68 24.85
N ARG A 170 -23.66 14.70 24.21
CA ARG A 170 -24.46 15.80 24.79
C ARG A 170 -24.62 16.88 23.70
N SER A 171 -25.81 17.37 23.36
CA SER A 171 -27.15 17.20 23.95
C SER A 171 -28.19 17.54 22.90
#